data_AF-A0A962E969-F1
#
_entry.id   AF-A0A962E969-F1
#
_cell.length_a   1.000
_cell.length_b   1.000
_cell.length_c   1.000
_cell.angle_alpha   90.00
_cell.angle_beta   90.00
_cell.angle_gamma   90.00
#
_symmetry.space_group_name_H-M   'P 1'
#
loop_
_entity.id
_entity.type
_entity.pdbx_description
1 polymer ?
#
loop_
_entity_poly.entity_id
_entity_poly.type
_entity_poly.pdbx_seq_one_letter_code
_entity_poly.pdbx_strand_id
1 'polypeptide(L)' 'DFVKYAESYGAKGHRPTSADDFDRILQHCIDTHDVHLIDVPIDYSDNDRILNNEIRELSSKL' A
#
# COMPACT_ATOMS: atom_id res chain seq x y z
N ASP A 1 -12.25 -0.86 10.58
CA ASP A 1 -11.96 -1.80 9.48
C ASP A 1 -12.30 -1.11 8.17
N PHE A 2 -11.28 -0.62 7.44
CA PHE A 2 -11.50 0.16 6.22
C PHE A 2 -12.17 -0.67 5.11
N VAL A 3 -11.92 -1.98 5.08
CA VAL A 3 -12.57 -2.93 4.16
C VAL A 3 -14.08 -2.88 4.34
N LYS A 4 -14.56 -3.15 5.57
CA LYS A 4 -16.01 -3.11 5.89
C LYS A 4 -16.63 -1.74 5.67
N TYR A 5 -15.87 -0.68 5.93
CA TYR A 5 -16.34 0.68 5.68
C TYR A 5 -16.58 0.90 4.18
N ALA A 6 -15.63 0.53 3.31
CA ALA A 6 -15.81 0.61 1.87
C ALA A 6 -17.00 -0.22 1.37
N GLU A 7 -17.14 -1.45 1.86
CA GLU A 7 -18.27 -2.34 1.54
C GLU A 7 -19.63 -1.73 1.91
N SER A 8 -19.71 -0.97 3.01
CA SER A 8 -20.97 -0.30 3.42
C SER A 8 -21.45 0.77 2.44
N TYR A 9 -20.56 1.32 1.60
CA TYR A 9 -20.89 2.26 0.52
C TYR A 9 -21.04 1.57 -0.84
N GLY A 10 -20.98 0.24 -0.91
CA GLY A 10 -21.05 -0.52 -2.15
C GLY A 10 -19.72 -0.67 -2.90
N ALA A 11 -18.60 -0.21 -2.32
CA ALA A 11 -17.27 -0.42 -2.88
C ALA A 11 -16.71 -1.81 -2.52
N LYS A 12 -15.64 -2.24 -3.19
CA LYS A 12 -14.92 -3.49 -2.93
C LYS A 12 -13.73 -3.22 -2.00
N GLY A 13 -13.73 -3.80 -0.81
CA GLY A 13 -12.61 -3.69 0.13
C GLY A 13 -11.63 -4.86 -0.01
N HIS A 14 -10.33 -4.57 0.07
CA HIS A 14 -9.24 -5.56 -0.01
C HIS A 14 -8.22 -5.29 1.09
N ARG A 15 -7.60 -6.36 1.64
CA ARG A 15 -6.48 -6.25 2.58
C ARG A 15 -5.43 -7.31 2.22
N PRO A 16 -4.39 -6.96 1.45
CA PRO A 16 -3.32 -7.90 1.11
C PRO A 16 -2.55 -8.34 2.34
N THR A 17 -2.06 -9.58 2.30
CA THR A 17 -1.25 -10.18 3.38
C THR A 17 0.24 -10.29 3.03
N SER A 18 0.61 -10.02 1.78
CA SER A 18 1.98 -10.00 1.29
C SER A 18 2.13 -9.04 0.10
N ALA A 19 3.37 -8.78 -0.33
CA ALA A 19 3.64 -7.99 -1.52
C ALA A 19 3.11 -8.65 -2.81
N ASP A 20 3.24 -9.97 -2.93
CA ASP A 20 2.72 -10.73 -4.08
C ASP A 20 1.18 -10.71 -4.13
N ASP A 21 0.54 -10.77 -2.96
CA ASP A 21 -0.91 -10.65 -2.84
C ASP A 21 -1.38 -9.24 -3.24
N PHE A 22 -0.64 -8.21 -2.81
CA PHE A 22 -0.90 -6.84 -3.22
C PHE A 22 -0.79 -6.65 -4.73
N ASP A 23 0.26 -7.16 -5.38
CA ASP A 23 0.42 -7.04 -6.84
C ASP A 23 -0.77 -7.66 -7.59
N ARG A 24 -1.18 -8.87 -7.20
CA ARG A 24 -2.34 -9.55 -7.79
C ARG A 24 -3.65 -8.78 -7.59
N ILE A 25 -3.88 -8.26 -6.38
CA ILE A 25 -5.08 -7.47 -6.06
C ILE A 25 -5.06 -6.17 -6.85
N LEU A 26 -3.92 -5.50 -6.95
CA LEU A 26 -3.78 -4.25 -7.68
C LEU A 26 -4.10 -4.44 -9.17
N GLN A 27 -3.55 -5.47 -9.81
CA GLN A 27 -3.88 -5.81 -11.20
C GLN A 27 -5.38 -6.06 -11.36
N HIS A 28 -5.98 -6.87 -10.48
CA HIS A 28 -7.42 -7.10 -10.51
C HIS A 28 -8.24 -5.81 -10.41
N CYS A 29 -7.90 -4.92 -9.48
CA CYS A 29 -8.62 -3.65 -9.29
C CYS A 29 -8.47 -2.69 -10.46
N ILE A 30 -7.36 -2.74 -11.21
CA ILE A 30 -7.14 -1.94 -12.41
C ILE A 30 -7.97 -2.49 -13.59
N ASP A 31 -8.06 -3.82 -13.70
CA ASP A 31 -8.74 -4.50 -14.82
C ASP A 31 -10.27 -4.55 -14.67
N THR A 32 -10.80 -4.33 -13.46
CA THR A 32 -12.25 -4.34 -13.20
C THR A 32 -12.85 -2.95 -13.07
N HIS A 33 -14.03 -2.78 -13.67
CA HIS A 33 -14.79 -1.53 -13.54
C HIS A 33 -15.63 -1.55 -12.25
N ASP A 34 -15.06 -1.05 -11.16
CA ASP A 34 -15.70 -0.90 -9.85
C ASP A 34 -14.94 0.13 -9.01
N VAL A 35 -15.45 0.49 -7.82
CA VAL A 35 -14.71 1.28 -6.83
C VAL A 35 -14.03 0.32 -5.85
N HIS A 36 -12.70 0.39 -5.76
CA HIS A 36 -11.91 -0.49 -4.91
C HIS A 36 -11.16 0.30 -3.82
N LEU A 37 -11.14 -0.22 -2.60
CA LEU A 37 -10.28 0.23 -1.51
C LEU A 37 -9.33 -0.89 -1.13
N ILE A 38 -8.02 -0.61 -1.14
CA ILE A 38 -6.97 -1.55 -0.74
C ILE A 38 -6.31 -1.01 0.53
N ASP A 39 -6.50 -1.71 1.65
CA ASP A 39 -5.92 -1.41 2.96
C ASP A 39 -4.59 -2.17 3.14
N VAL A 40 -3.47 -1.50 2.84
CA VAL A 40 -2.13 -2.13 2.80
C VAL A 40 -1.40 -1.93 4.14
N PRO A 41 -1.02 -3.00 4.85
CA PRO A 41 -0.18 -2.87 6.04
C PRO A 41 1.27 -2.52 5.63
N ILE A 42 1.84 -1.51 6.28
CA ILE A 42 3.22 -1.04 6.02
C ILE A 42 4.01 -1.13 7.33
N ASP A 43 5.18 -1.75 7.28
CA ASP A 43 6.18 -1.67 8.34
C ASP A 43 7.09 -0.46 8.11
N TYR A 44 7.09 0.47 9.06
CA TYR A 44 7.88 1.70 9.03
C TYR A 44 9.15 1.63 9.91
N SER A 45 9.55 0.43 10.36
CA SER A 45 10.72 0.22 11.22
C SER A 45 12.01 0.88 10.70
N ASP A 46 12.22 0.91 9.38
CA ASP A 46 13.40 1.49 8.75
C ASP A 46 13.24 2.94 8.26
N ASN A 47 12.05 3.53 8.43
CA ASN A 47 11.70 4.77 7.74
C ASN A 47 12.61 5.94 8.12
N ASP A 48 12.94 6.11 9.41
CA ASP A 48 13.84 7.18 9.87
C ASP A 48 15.28 6.97 9.40
N ARG A 49 15.78 5.73 9.49
CA ARG A 49 17.12 5.35 9.04
C ARG A 49 17.31 5.68 7.56
N ILE A 50 16.38 5.23 6.72
CA ILE A 50 16.49 5.41 5.27
C ILE A 50 16.26 6.87 4.89
N LEU A 51 15.13 7.47 5.29
CA LEU A 51 14.73 8.79 4.80
C LEU A 51 15.59 9.92 5.38
N ASN A 52 15.85 9.90 6.68
CA ASN A 52 16.48 11.03 7.36
C ASN A 52 18.00 10.92 7.46
N ASN A 53 18.56 9.70 7.33
CA ASN A 53 20.00 9.50 7.43
C ASN A 53 20.59 9.07 6.08
N GLU A 54 20.26 7.88 5.58
CA GLU A 54 20.92 7.29 4.40
C GLU A 54 20.75 8.15 3.14
N ILE A 55 19.53 8.61 2.83
CA ILE A 55 19.28 9.44 1.64
C ILE A 55 20.07 10.75 1.71
N ARG A 56 20.14 11.40 2.88
CA ARG A 56 20.88 12.68 3.05
C ARG A 56 22.37 12.46 2.87
N GLU A 57 22.91 11.41 3.46
CA GLU A 57 24.32 11.05 3.32
C GLU A 57 24.68 10.74 1.87
N LEU A 58 23.90 9.91 1.17
CA LEU A 58 24.13 9.54 -0.22
C LEU A 58 24.04 10.76 -1.14
N SER A 59 23.05 11.62 -0.93
CA SER A 59 22.85 12.83 -1.75
C SER A 59 24.00 13.82 -1.59
N SER A 60 24.64 13.90 -0.41
CA SER A 60 25.78 14.78 -0.18
C SER A 60 27.11 14.31 -0.82
N LYS A 61 27.15 13.06 -1.29
CA LYS A 61 28.35 12.44 -1.90
C LYS A 61 28.32 12.49 -3.44
N LEU A 62 27.25 13.00 -4.03
CA LEU A 62 27.07 13.28 -5.47
C LEU A 62 27.47 14.72 -5.80
#